data_AF-A0A1Q1NL06-F1
#
_entry.id   AF-A0A1Q1NL06-F1
#
_cell.length_a   1.000
_cell.length_b   1.000
_cell.length_c   1.000
_cell.angle_alpha   90.00
_cell.angle_beta   90.00
_cell.angle_gamma   90.00
#
_symmetry.space_group_name_H-M   'P 1'
#
loop_
_entity.id
_entity.type
_entity.pdbx_description
1 polymer ?
#
loop_
_entity_poly.entity_id
_entity_poly.type
_entity_poly.pdbx_seq_one_letter_code
_entity_poly.pdbx_strand_id
1 'polypeptide(L)'
;RIQPGIIEDCSQEVARLFMELTSLVAFDERFYAFSEAEMHPDSRSSRLMESASIINCCIMKTNQNHILWRVLPQLSRAWRELVVAHAYVEEVALEQIAKKIAYMKEIDAKNPENRTHTSILESYLRLKDTDIREITGMIVDLLLGGSDTITSSTSYM
;
A
#
# COMPACT_ATOMS: atom_id res chain seq x y z
N ARG A 1 -16.20 36.41 -2.00
CA ARG A 1 -15.57 36.82 -3.28
C ARG A 1 -14.68 35.65 -3.68
N ILE A 2 -15.21 34.73 -4.50
CA ILE A 2 -14.49 33.53 -4.95
C ILE A 2 -13.63 33.98 -6.13
N GLN A 3 -12.30 33.82 -6.05
CA GLN A 3 -11.41 34.13 -7.16
C GLN A 3 -11.54 33.02 -8.23
N PRO A 4 -11.56 33.37 -9.53
CA PRO A 4 -11.56 32.36 -10.57
C PRO A 4 -10.17 31.72 -10.71
N GLY A 5 -10.12 30.39 -10.66
CA GLY A 5 -9.16 29.61 -11.44
C GLY A 5 -7.81 29.25 -10.80
N ILE A 6 -7.74 28.95 -9.50
CA ILE A 6 -6.66 28.08 -9.00
C ILE A 6 -7.22 26.66 -9.03
N ILE A 7 -6.73 25.85 -9.97
CA ILE A 7 -6.90 24.39 -9.89
C ILE A 7 -5.82 23.94 -8.91
N GLU A 8 -6.20 23.70 -7.66
CA GLU A 8 -5.28 23.10 -6.69
C GLU A 8 -5.03 21.64 -7.10
N ASP A 9 -3.76 21.24 -7.10
CA ASP A 9 -3.36 19.85 -7.34
C ASP A 9 -3.68 19.03 -6.10
N CYS A 10 -4.92 18.52 -6.03
CA CYS A 10 -5.39 17.69 -4.93
C CYS A 10 -4.92 16.22 -5.04
N SER A 11 -3.98 15.90 -5.93
CA SER A 11 -3.58 14.51 -6.19
C SER A 11 -2.97 13.85 -4.94
N GLN A 12 -2.22 14.60 -4.13
CA GLN A 12 -1.59 14.06 -2.92
C GLN A 12 -2.61 13.73 -1.83
N GLU A 13 -3.62 14.58 -1.67
CA GLU A 13 -4.72 14.45 -0.72
C GLU A 13 -5.60 13.26 -1.10
N VAL A 14 -5.86 13.10 -2.40
CA VAL A 14 -6.59 11.95 -2.94
C VAL A 14 -5.81 10.66 -2.71
N ALA A 15 -4.51 10.65 -2.97
CA ALA A 15 -3.66 9.49 -2.72
C ALA A 15 -3.60 9.11 -1.22
N ARG A 16 -3.54 10.10 -0.31
CA ARG A 16 -3.64 9.88 1.14
C ARG A 16 -4.98 9.30 1.54
N LEU A 17 -6.07 9.81 0.98
CA LEU A 17 -7.42 9.31 1.23
C LEU A 17 -7.54 7.84 0.82
N PHE A 18 -7.05 7.48 -0.36
CA PHE A 18 -7.12 6.10 -0.82
C PHE A 18 -6.26 5.16 0.00
N MET A 19 -5.07 5.58 0.41
CA MET A 19 -4.25 4.78 1.32
C MET A 19 -4.97 4.54 2.66
N GLU A 20 -5.61 5.56 3.24
CA GLU A 20 -6.40 5.42 4.47
C GLU A 20 -7.58 4.44 4.26
N LEU A 21 -8.33 4.59 3.17
CA LEU A 21 -9.47 3.71 2.87
C LEU A 21 -9.02 2.27 2.60
N THR A 22 -7.98 2.07 1.80
CA THR A 22 -7.38 0.77 1.55
C THR A 22 -6.91 0.14 2.86
N SER A 23 -6.27 0.91 3.74
CA SER A 23 -5.82 0.39 5.03
C SER A 23 -6.98 -0.10 5.90
N LEU A 24 -8.07 0.68 5.93
CA LEU A 24 -9.27 0.36 6.69
C LEU A 24 -9.98 -0.89 6.14
N VAL A 25 -10.12 -1.01 4.82
CA VAL A 25 -10.81 -2.15 4.19
C VAL A 25 -9.96 -3.42 4.20
N ALA A 26 -8.66 -3.29 3.93
CA ALA A 26 -7.75 -4.43 3.85
C ALA A 26 -7.44 -5.01 5.23
N PHE A 27 -7.06 -4.13 6.17
CA PHE A 27 -6.48 -4.52 7.45
C PHE A 27 -7.42 -4.30 8.64
N ASP A 28 -8.46 -3.47 8.49
CA ASP A 28 -9.27 -2.95 9.62
C ASP A 28 -8.42 -2.07 10.56
N GLU A 29 -7.40 -1.41 10.01
CA GLU A 29 -6.49 -0.49 10.72
C GLU A 29 -6.54 0.89 10.04
N ARG A 30 -6.45 1.95 10.85
CA ARG A 30 -6.31 3.32 10.34
C ARG A 30 -4.84 3.71 10.33
N PHE A 31 -4.35 4.19 9.20
CA PHE A 31 -3.00 4.75 9.11
C PHE A 31 -2.93 6.19 9.58
N TYR A 32 -4.07 6.85 9.77
CA TYR A 32 -4.16 8.26 10.15
C TYR A 32 -3.39 9.16 9.16
N ALA A 33 -3.53 8.87 7.86
CA ALA A 33 -2.73 9.48 6.79
C ALA A 33 -2.84 11.03 6.71
N PHE A 34 -3.86 11.61 7.34
CA PHE A 34 -4.10 13.07 7.45
C PHE A 34 -3.68 13.69 8.78
N SER A 35 -3.13 12.92 9.71
CA SER A 35 -2.60 13.48 10.96
C SER A 35 -1.34 14.30 10.68
N GLU A 36 -1.07 15.34 11.49
CA GLU A 36 0.13 16.17 11.31
C GLU A 36 1.43 15.36 11.33
N ALA A 37 1.49 14.31 12.16
CA ALA A 37 2.63 13.40 12.20
C ALA A 37 2.81 12.60 10.90
N GLU A 38 1.72 12.10 10.32
CA GLU A 38 1.75 11.31 9.09
C GLU A 38 1.84 12.16 7.82
N MET A 39 1.59 13.46 7.90
CA MET A 39 1.86 14.41 6.82
C MET A 39 3.34 14.77 6.69
N HIS A 40 4.17 14.46 7.70
CA HIS A 40 5.61 14.66 7.61
C HIS A 40 6.21 13.80 6.47
N PRO A 41 7.17 14.31 5.66
CA PRO A 41 7.76 13.55 4.55
C PRO A 41 8.37 12.20 4.96
N ASP A 42 9.01 12.15 6.13
CA ASP A 42 9.63 10.92 6.65
C ASP A 42 8.65 9.99 7.40
N SER A 43 7.37 10.32 7.43
CA SER A 43 6.36 9.48 8.10
C SER A 43 6.16 8.14 7.38
N ARG A 44 5.53 7.19 8.08
CA ARG A 44 5.21 5.89 7.50
C ARG A 44 4.34 6.04 6.25
N SER A 45 3.27 6.83 6.36
CA SER A 45 2.29 7.09 5.30
C SER A 45 2.93 7.79 4.10
N SER A 46 3.69 8.86 4.33
CA SER A 46 4.35 9.60 3.25
C SER A 46 5.36 8.73 2.50
N ARG A 47 6.20 7.97 3.24
CA ARG A 47 7.15 7.04 2.64
C ARG A 47 6.48 5.89 1.90
N LEU A 48 5.32 5.43 2.38
CA LEU A 48 4.55 4.36 1.73
C LEU A 48 3.99 4.84 0.40
N MET A 49 3.42 6.04 0.37
CA MET A 49 2.96 6.69 -0.86
C MET A 49 4.10 6.95 -1.84
N GLU A 50 5.22 7.48 -1.36
CA GLU A 50 6.40 7.72 -2.19
C GLU A 50 6.91 6.40 -2.79
N SER A 51 6.99 5.35 -1.98
CA SER A 51 7.41 4.01 -2.45
C SER A 51 6.45 3.46 -3.49
N ALA A 52 5.13 3.60 -3.31
CA ALA A 52 4.14 3.18 -4.30
C ALA A 52 4.31 3.95 -5.63
N SER A 53 4.53 5.26 -5.57
CA SER A 53 4.78 6.10 -6.75
C SER A 53 6.07 5.71 -7.48
N ILE A 54 7.15 5.47 -6.73
CA ILE A 54 8.43 4.99 -7.27
C ILE A 54 8.25 3.65 -7.98
N ILE A 55 7.50 2.72 -7.37
CA ILE A 55 7.23 1.40 -7.94
C ILE A 55 6.50 1.54 -9.27
N ASN A 56 5.39 2.27 -9.32
CA ASN A 56 4.60 2.45 -10.54
C ASN A 56 5.43 3.11 -11.66
N CYS A 57 6.24 4.12 -11.32
CA CYS A 57 7.13 4.77 -12.27
C CYS A 57 8.25 3.84 -12.76
N CYS A 58 8.89 3.10 -11.86
CA CYS A 58 10.03 2.24 -12.18
C CYS A 58 9.61 0.96 -12.91
N ILE A 59 8.43 0.39 -12.63
CA ILE A 59 7.85 -0.72 -13.40
C ILE A 59 7.74 -0.31 -14.87
N MET A 60 7.19 0.87 -15.15
CA MET A 60 7.08 1.38 -16.52
C MET A 60 8.43 1.53 -17.21
N LYS A 61 9.41 2.14 -16.54
CA LYS A 61 10.78 2.31 -17.08
C LYS A 61 11.50 0.97 -17.30
N THR A 62 11.24 0.00 -16.44
CA THR A 62 11.86 -1.33 -16.50
C THR A 62 11.24 -2.18 -17.61
N ASN A 63 9.92 -2.07 -17.83
CA ASN A 63 9.20 -2.71 -18.93
C ASN A 63 9.67 -2.20 -20.30
N GLN A 64 9.94 -0.90 -20.43
CA GLN A 64 10.44 -0.31 -21.68
C GLN A 64 11.90 -0.71 -22.00
N ASN A 65 12.74 -0.93 -20.98
CA ASN A 65 14.18 -1.22 -21.14
C ASN A 65 14.51 -2.71 -20.95
N HIS A 66 13.72 -3.59 -21.57
CA HIS A 66 13.50 -5.02 -21.32
C HIS A 66 14.72 -5.95 -21.10
N ILE A 67 15.96 -5.51 -21.41
CA ILE A 67 17.17 -6.35 -21.38
C ILE A 67 18.21 -5.85 -20.37
N LEU A 68 18.36 -4.54 -20.22
CA LEU A 68 19.47 -3.97 -19.43
C LEU A 68 19.37 -4.28 -17.94
N TRP A 69 18.16 -4.26 -17.38
CA TRP A 69 17.94 -4.60 -15.97
C TRP A 69 18.08 -6.10 -15.69
N ARG A 70 17.81 -6.97 -16.68
CA ARG A 70 17.97 -8.44 -16.55
C ARG A 70 19.43 -8.86 -16.58
N VAL A 71 20.24 -8.21 -17.41
CA VAL A 71 21.65 -8.59 -17.61
C VAL A 71 22.57 -7.82 -16.64
N LEU A 72 22.25 -6.57 -16.32
CA LEU A 72 23.05 -5.71 -15.45
C LEU A 72 22.18 -4.97 -14.42
N PRO A 73 21.56 -5.69 -13.45
CA PRO A 73 20.67 -5.09 -12.46
C PRO A 73 21.33 -3.97 -11.65
N GLN A 74 22.63 -4.10 -11.37
CA GLN A 74 23.39 -3.15 -10.57
C GLN A 74 23.63 -1.82 -11.29
N LEU A 75 23.56 -1.78 -12.63
CA LEU A 75 23.72 -0.56 -13.42
C LEU A 75 22.39 0.18 -13.65
N SER A 76 21.26 -0.55 -13.62
CA SER A 76 19.93 0.05 -13.76
C SER A 76 19.52 0.77 -12.47
N ARG A 77 19.55 2.10 -12.48
CA ARG A 77 19.05 2.93 -11.36
C ARG A 77 17.59 2.65 -11.05
N ALA A 78 16.75 2.56 -12.09
CA ALA A 78 15.32 2.27 -11.94
C ALA A 78 15.07 0.91 -11.28
N TRP A 79 15.89 -0.11 -11.58
CA TRP A 79 15.78 -1.41 -10.93
C TRP A 79 16.15 -1.34 -9.44
N ARG A 80 17.22 -0.61 -9.08
CA ARG A 80 17.62 -0.45 -7.68
C ARG A 80 16.56 0.29 -6.86
N GLU A 81 16.02 1.38 -7.41
CA GLU A 81 14.94 2.14 -6.78
C GLU A 81 13.67 1.29 -6.61
N LEU A 82 13.33 0.49 -7.63
CA LEU A 82 12.22 -0.46 -7.59
C LEU A 82 12.37 -1.48 -6.45
N VAL A 83 13.55 -2.10 -6.31
CA VAL A 83 13.81 -3.10 -5.25
C VAL A 83 13.70 -2.49 -3.86
N VAL A 84 14.28 -1.30 -3.64
CA VAL A 84 14.24 -0.62 -2.34
C VAL A 84 12.82 -0.22 -1.98
N ALA A 85 12.06 0.34 -2.94
CA ALA A 85 10.68 0.73 -2.71
C ALA A 85 9.78 -0.48 -2.45
N HIS A 86 9.92 -1.57 -3.22
CA HIS A 86 9.17 -2.81 -2.98
C HIS A 86 9.46 -3.40 -1.60
N ALA A 87 10.73 -3.42 -1.18
CA ALA A 87 11.11 -3.95 0.14
C ALA A 87 10.41 -3.18 1.28
N TYR A 88 10.28 -1.86 1.16
CA TYR A 88 9.57 -1.05 2.16
C TYR A 88 8.06 -1.32 2.18
N VAL A 89 7.42 -1.44 1.00
CA VAL A 89 5.99 -1.78 0.92
C VAL A 89 5.72 -3.18 1.49
N GLU A 90 6.60 -4.13 1.20
CA GLU A 90 6.54 -5.50 1.72
C GLU A 90 6.72 -5.54 3.25
N GLU A 91 7.67 -4.77 3.79
CA GLU A 91 7.87 -4.62 5.24
C GLU A 91 6.58 -4.12 5.92
N VAL A 92 5.98 -3.04 5.39
CA VAL A 92 4.71 -2.49 5.89
C VAL A 92 3.60 -3.55 5.82
N ALA A 93 3.51 -4.32 4.73
CA ALA A 93 2.51 -5.37 4.58
C ALA A 93 2.69 -6.50 5.61
N LEU A 94 3.91 -6.97 5.81
CA LEU A 94 4.25 -8.02 6.77
C LEU A 94 3.93 -7.59 8.21
N GLU A 95 4.21 -6.34 8.58
CA GLU A 95 3.83 -5.81 9.88
C GLU A 95 2.31 -5.85 10.11
N GLN A 96 1.52 -5.45 9.11
CA GLN A 96 0.06 -5.45 9.19
C GLN A 96 -0.50 -6.87 9.30
N ILE A 97 0.08 -7.82 8.54
CA ILE A 97 -0.24 -9.24 8.63
C ILE A 97 0.07 -9.78 10.04
N ALA A 98 1.26 -9.49 10.57
CA ALA A 98 1.67 -9.95 11.89
C ALA A 98 0.76 -9.41 13.00
N LYS A 99 0.41 -8.12 12.95
CA LYS A 99 -0.55 -7.49 13.87
C LYS A 99 -1.91 -8.18 13.82
N LYS A 100 -2.44 -8.42 12.61
CA LYS A 100 -3.76 -9.06 12.43
C LYS A 100 -3.75 -10.50 12.95
N ILE A 101 -2.69 -11.27 12.68
CA ILE A 101 -2.54 -12.64 13.20
C ILE A 101 -2.52 -12.63 14.74
N ALA A 102 -1.78 -11.71 15.36
CA ALA A 102 -1.73 -11.59 16.81
C ALA A 102 -3.11 -11.25 17.40
N TYR A 103 -3.81 -10.28 16.80
CA TYR A 103 -5.17 -9.90 17.19
C TYR A 103 -6.17 -11.06 17.06
N MET A 104 -6.11 -11.82 15.96
CA MET A 104 -6.96 -12.99 15.76
C MET A 104 -6.72 -14.07 16.83
N LYS A 105 -5.45 -14.33 17.19
CA LYS A 105 -5.12 -15.28 18.26
C LYS A 105 -5.69 -14.85 19.62
N GLU A 106 -5.66 -13.55 19.94
CA GLU A 106 -6.22 -13.03 21.18
C GLU A 106 -7.75 -13.13 21.24
N ILE A 107 -8.44 -12.89 20.12
CA ILE A 107 -9.89 -13.03 20.02
C ILE A 107 -10.29 -14.50 20.12
N ASP A 108 -9.59 -15.37 19.41
CA ASP A 108 -9.86 -16.80 19.38
C ASP A 108 -9.73 -17.42 20.77
N ALA A 109 -8.83 -16.90 21.60
CA ALA A 109 -8.67 -17.29 23.00
C ALA A 109 -9.81 -16.79 23.91
N LYS A 110 -10.50 -15.70 23.55
CA LYS A 110 -11.51 -15.02 24.40
C LYS A 110 -12.96 -15.34 24.03
N ASN A 111 -13.28 -15.56 22.75
CA ASN A 111 -14.65 -15.84 22.30
C ASN A 111 -14.66 -16.63 20.99
N PRO A 112 -14.78 -17.97 21.04
CA PRO A 112 -14.78 -18.79 19.84
C PRO A 112 -16.08 -18.70 19.01
N GLU A 113 -17.21 -18.34 19.63
CA GLU A 113 -18.57 -18.58 19.11
C GLU A 113 -19.17 -17.43 18.27
N ASN A 114 -18.58 -16.23 18.26
CA ASN A 114 -19.21 -15.03 17.67
C ASN A 114 -18.23 -14.30 16.73
N ARG A 115 -18.10 -14.78 15.48
CA ARG A 115 -17.08 -14.29 14.55
C ARG A 115 -17.71 -13.84 13.22
N THR A 116 -18.06 -12.58 13.13
CA THR A 116 -18.27 -11.91 11.84
C THR A 116 -16.90 -11.58 11.26
N HIS A 117 -16.62 -11.95 10.01
CA HIS A 117 -15.38 -11.57 9.33
C HIS A 117 -15.32 -10.04 9.23
N THR A 118 -14.30 -9.39 9.80
CA THR A 118 -14.23 -7.91 9.80
C THR A 118 -13.40 -7.35 8.66
N SER A 119 -12.44 -8.12 8.12
CA SER A 119 -11.55 -7.64 7.05
C SER A 119 -11.22 -8.65 5.95
N ILE A 120 -10.75 -8.12 4.82
CA ILE A 120 -10.29 -8.91 3.67
C ILE A 120 -9.10 -9.80 4.10
N LEU A 121 -8.12 -9.24 4.82
CA LEU A 121 -6.97 -9.98 5.31
C LEU A 121 -7.37 -11.13 6.26
N GLU A 122 -8.33 -10.90 7.17
CA GLU A 122 -8.82 -11.96 8.07
C GLU A 122 -9.44 -13.12 7.28
N SER A 123 -10.17 -12.80 6.21
CA SER A 123 -10.77 -13.81 5.33
C SER A 123 -9.71 -14.68 4.67
N TYR A 124 -8.61 -14.08 4.18
CA TYR A 124 -7.49 -14.82 3.59
C TYR A 124 -6.68 -15.63 4.61
N LEU A 125 -6.40 -15.07 5.79
CA LEU A 125 -5.65 -15.77 6.85
C LEU A 125 -6.36 -17.00 7.40
N ARG A 126 -7.68 -17.10 7.23
CA ARG A 126 -8.47 -18.26 7.64
C ARG A 126 -8.52 -19.38 6.59
N LEU A 127 -8.09 -19.10 5.36
CA LEU A 127 -7.98 -20.14 4.33
C LEU A 127 -6.83 -21.07 4.68
N LYS A 128 -7.12 -22.38 4.68
CA LYS A 128 -6.19 -23.41 5.17
C LYS A 128 -5.03 -23.69 4.20
N ASP A 129 -5.18 -23.28 2.94
CA ASP A 129 -4.29 -23.65 1.82
C ASP A 129 -3.51 -22.45 1.25
N THR A 130 -3.57 -21.28 1.88
CA THR A 130 -2.90 -20.06 1.37
C THR A 130 -1.57 -19.83 2.09
N ASP A 131 -0.49 -19.67 1.33
CA ASP A 131 0.83 -19.35 1.88
C ASP A 131 0.88 -17.86 2.27
N ILE A 132 1.58 -17.53 3.35
CA ILE A 132 1.78 -16.15 3.78
C ILE A 132 2.41 -15.29 2.68
N ARG A 133 3.24 -15.90 1.82
CA ARG A 133 3.83 -15.21 0.66
C ARG A 133 2.78 -14.76 -0.35
N GLU A 134 1.76 -15.57 -0.59
CA GLU A 134 0.65 -15.23 -1.48
C GLU A 134 -0.20 -14.11 -0.86
N ILE A 135 -0.48 -14.21 0.44
CA ILE A 135 -1.22 -13.17 1.19
C ILE A 135 -0.45 -11.85 1.15
N THR A 136 0.87 -11.88 1.38
CA THR A 136 1.72 -10.68 1.29
C THR A 136 1.67 -10.08 -0.10
N GLY A 137 1.78 -10.89 -1.16
CA GLY A 137 1.67 -10.42 -2.55
C GLY A 137 0.33 -9.71 -2.81
N MET A 138 -0.78 -10.32 -2.40
CA MET A 138 -2.11 -9.72 -2.56
C MET A 138 -2.27 -8.40 -1.80
N ILE A 139 -1.73 -8.31 -0.59
CA ILE A 139 -1.77 -7.11 0.24
C ILE A 139 -0.94 -5.99 -0.40
N VAL A 140 0.26 -6.33 -0.89
CA VAL A 140 1.13 -5.39 -1.61
C VAL A 140 0.43 -4.87 -2.87
N ASP A 141 -0.19 -5.75 -3.65
CA ASP A 141 -0.94 -5.35 -4.85
C ASP A 141 -2.10 -4.42 -4.51
N LEU A 142 -2.80 -4.67 -3.41
CA LEU A 142 -3.90 -3.83 -2.95
C LEU A 142 -3.41 -2.43 -2.51
N LEU A 143 -2.27 -2.35 -1.82
CA LEU A 143 -1.63 -1.09 -1.44
C LEU A 143 -1.15 -0.29 -2.66
N LEU A 144 -0.55 -0.96 -3.64
CA LEU A 144 0.00 -0.32 -4.85
C LEU A 144 -1.11 0.13 -5.81
N GLY A 145 -2.13 -0.69 -6.01
CA GLY A 145 -3.24 -0.40 -6.92
C GLY A 145 -4.09 0.80 -6.49
N GLY A 146 -4.22 1.02 -5.17
CA GLY A 146 -5.03 2.10 -4.60
C GLY A 146 -4.43 3.49 -4.76
N SER A 147 -3.09 3.63 -4.82
CA SER A 147 -2.43 4.93 -4.73
C SER A 147 -2.48 5.72 -6.05
N ASP A 148 -1.83 5.24 -7.12
CA ASP A 148 -1.70 6.05 -8.34
C ASP A 148 -2.86 5.89 -9.32
N THR A 149 -3.47 4.70 -9.41
CA THR A 149 -4.54 4.42 -10.38
C THR A 149 -5.78 5.25 -10.08
N ILE A 150 -6.13 5.36 -8.80
CA ILE A 150 -7.33 6.06 -8.38
C ILE A 150 -7.09 7.57 -8.32
N THR A 151 -5.90 8.00 -7.90
CA THR A 151 -5.49 9.41 -7.96
C THR A 151 -5.48 9.93 -9.39
N SER A 152 -4.89 9.18 -10.33
CA SER A 152 -4.91 9.54 -11.74
C SER A 152 -6.34 9.59 -12.27
N SER A 153 -7.18 8.59 -11.99
CA SER A 153 -8.60 8.58 -12.43
C SER A 153 -9.41 9.75 -11.87
N THR A 154 -9.17 10.13 -10.62
CA THR A 154 -9.91 11.22 -9.94
C THR A 154 -9.42 12.58 -10.39
N SER A 155 -8.14 12.73 -10.75
CA SER A 155 -7.60 13.97 -11.33
C SER A 155 -8.18 14.33 -12.70
N TYR A 156 -8.73 13.34 -13.42
CA TYR A 156 -9.41 13.54 -14.71
C TYR A 156 -10.91 13.85 -14.58
N MET A 157 -11.48 13.80 -13.37
CA MET A 157 -12.88 14.15 -13.09
C MET A 157 -13.01 15.61 -12.66
#